data_AF-A0A7S4H8G2-F1
#
_entry.id   AF-A0A7S4H8G2-F1
#
_cell.length_a   1.000
_cell.length_b   1.000
_cell.length_c   1.000
_cell.angle_alpha   90.00
_cell.angle_beta   90.00
_cell.angle_gamma   90.00
#
_symmetry.space_group_name_H-M   'P 1'
#
loop_
_entity.id
_entity.type
_entity.pdbx_description
1 polymer ?
#
loop_
_entity_poly.entity_id
_entity_poly.type
_entity_poly.pdbx_seq_one_letter_code
_entity_poly.pdbx_strand_id
1 'polypeptide(L)'
;EDKTNWFYSVFGFQEPEEYDDVKSNFYLKAPDALVSRGNGREFKIGTFETPSLLELSSRARRLLELKPEGFLRGKLRVSFVFGDVSNILASSKYRYSTFQVPLAS
;
A
#
# COMPACT_ATOMS: atom_id res chain seq x y z
N GLU A 1 -23.14 -19.38 9.10
CA GLU A 1 -22.33 -18.24 8.65
C GLU A 1 -20.87 -18.55 8.87
N ASP A 2 -20.11 -18.79 7.81
CA ASP A 2 -18.69 -19.09 7.88
C ASP A 2 -17.93 -17.80 8.20
N LYS A 3 -17.63 -17.57 9.48
CA LYS A 3 -16.74 -16.52 9.98
C LYS A 3 -15.27 -16.78 9.59
N THR A 4 -15.02 -17.76 8.74
CA THR A 4 -13.71 -18.29 8.32
C THR A 4 -13.21 -17.68 7.01
N ASN A 5 -14.04 -16.90 6.30
CA ASN A 5 -13.61 -16.15 5.12
C ASN A 5 -12.76 -14.93 5.56
N TRP A 6 -11.56 -14.81 4.98
CA TRP A 6 -10.64 -13.70 5.23
C TRP A 6 -11.30 -12.34 4.95
N PHE A 7 -12.13 -12.25 3.90
CA PHE A 7 -12.77 -11.01 3.49
C PHE A 7 -13.72 -10.50 4.59
N TYR A 8 -14.60 -11.36 5.09
CA TYR A 8 -15.49 -11.04 6.19
C TYR A 8 -14.71 -10.63 7.44
N SER A 9 -13.62 -11.35 7.75
CA SER A 9 -12.75 -11.04 8.90
C SER A 9 -12.10 -9.66 8.81
N VAL A 10 -11.77 -9.20 7.60
CA VAL A 10 -11.16 -7.89 7.34
C VAL A 10 -12.22 -6.79 7.29
N PHE A 11 -13.29 -6.96 6.52
CA PHE A 11 -14.22 -5.91 6.15
C PHE A 11 -15.56 -5.94 6.89
N GLY A 12 -15.92 -7.06 7.53
CA GLY A 12 -17.14 -7.18 8.34
C GLY A 12 -18.42 -7.41 7.54
N PHE A 13 -18.32 -7.79 6.27
CA PHE A 13 -19.44 -8.21 5.43
C PHE A 13 -18.99 -9.34 4.49
N GLN A 14 -19.93 -10.12 3.96
CA GLN A 14 -19.62 -11.19 3.00
C GLN A 14 -19.29 -10.56 1.65
N GLU A 15 -18.26 -11.05 0.96
CA GLU A 15 -17.86 -10.57 -0.36
C GLU A 15 -18.98 -10.85 -1.39
N PRO A 16 -19.67 -9.83 -1.93
CA PRO A 16 -20.60 -10.00 -3.03
C PRO A 16 -19.86 -10.35 -4.33
N GLU A 17 -20.56 -10.99 -5.27
CA GLU A 17 -19.99 -11.30 -6.59
C GLU A 17 -19.79 -10.04 -7.44
N GLU A 18 -20.63 -9.03 -7.25
CA GLU A 18 -20.63 -7.80 -8.03
C GLU A 18 -19.82 -6.68 -7.38
N TYR A 19 -19.00 -6.01 -8.20
CA TYR A 19 -18.12 -4.93 -7.75
C TYR A 19 -18.89 -3.75 -7.14
N ASP A 20 -20.03 -3.38 -7.73
CA ASP A 20 -20.82 -2.25 -7.23
C ASP A 20 -21.41 -2.52 -5.84
N ASP A 21 -21.72 -3.79 -5.55
CA ASP A 21 -22.20 -4.22 -4.24
C ASP A 21 -21.08 -4.17 -3.20
N VAL A 22 -19.86 -4.61 -3.55
CA VAL A 22 -18.67 -4.42 -2.70
C VAL A 22 -18.49 -2.93 -2.40
N LYS A 23 -18.52 -2.08 -3.42
CA LYS A 23 -18.30 -0.65 -3.30
C LYS A 23 -19.34 0.04 -2.42
N SER A 24 -20.60 -0.37 -2.49
CA SER A 24 -21.69 0.19 -1.68
C SER A 24 -21.48 0.01 -0.16
N ASN A 25 -20.73 -1.04 0.22
CA ASN A 25 -20.37 -1.35 1.61
C ASN A 25 -19.24 -0.47 2.16
N PHE A 26 -18.72 0.47 1.37
CA PHE A 26 -17.72 1.43 1.81
C PHE A 26 -18.21 2.87 1.64
N TYR A 27 -17.59 3.79 2.37
CA TYR A 27 -17.70 5.21 2.12
C TYR A 27 -16.37 5.92 2.32
N LEU A 28 -16.19 7.03 1.62
CA LEU A 28 -14.99 7.86 1.73
C LEU A 28 -15.18 8.87 2.87
N LYS A 29 -14.31 8.84 3.88
CA LYS A 29 -14.37 9.76 5.04
C LYS A 29 -13.53 11.03 4.83
N ALA A 30 -12.42 10.93 4.10
CA ALA A 30 -11.53 12.01 3.68
C ALA A 30 -10.67 11.48 2.50
N PRO A 31 -9.89 12.30 1.76
CA PRO A 31 -9.45 11.93 0.41
C PRO A 31 -8.63 10.64 0.33
N ASP A 32 -8.06 10.21 1.45
CA ASP A 32 -7.18 9.05 1.61
C ASP A 32 -7.71 8.01 2.62
N ALA A 33 -8.99 8.03 2.99
CA ALA A 33 -9.56 7.09 3.97
C ALA A 33 -10.90 6.49 3.52
N LEU A 34 -10.88 5.18 3.26
CA LEU A 34 -12.08 4.37 2.98
C LEU A 34 -12.54 3.68 4.27
N VAL A 35 -13.82 3.76 4.58
CA VAL A 35 -14.39 3.16 5.80
C VAL A 35 -15.37 2.07 5.43
N SER A 36 -15.20 0.87 6.01
CA SER A 36 -16.17 -0.21 5.85
C SER A 36 -17.42 0.06 6.68
N ARG A 37 -18.59 -0.08 6.07
CA ARG A 37 -19.89 -0.05 6.76
C ARG A 37 -20.12 -1.30 7.61
N GLY A 38 -19.51 -2.43 7.26
CA GLY A 38 -19.71 -3.71 7.96
C GLY A 38 -19.08 -3.77 9.35
N ASN A 39 -17.99 -3.04 9.59
CA ASN A 39 -17.30 -3.06 10.89
C ASN A 39 -16.69 -1.71 11.33
N GLY A 40 -16.84 -0.65 10.56
CA GLY A 40 -16.29 0.67 10.86
C GLY A 40 -14.77 0.80 10.74
N ARG A 41 -14.06 -0.24 10.24
CA ARG A 41 -12.61 -0.16 10.06
C ARG A 41 -12.25 0.82 8.95
N GLU A 42 -11.16 1.54 9.18
CA GLU A 42 -10.63 2.53 8.24
C GLU A 42 -9.42 1.97 7.51
N PHE A 43 -9.41 2.16 6.20
CA PHE A 43 -8.35 1.73 5.30
C PHE A 43 -7.77 2.97 4.64
N LYS A 44 -6.44 3.14 4.79
CA LYS A 44 -5.74 4.19 4.09
C LYS A 44 -5.71 3.87 2.61
N ILE A 45 -6.28 4.75 1.80
CA ILE A 45 -6.29 4.67 0.36
C ILE A 45 -5.48 5.82 -0.21
N GLY A 46 -5.19 5.78 -1.51
CA GLY A 46 -4.51 6.85 -2.19
C GLY A 46 -4.82 6.83 -3.67
N THR A 47 -4.41 7.88 -4.36
CA THR A 47 -4.46 7.91 -5.81
C THR A 47 -3.43 6.94 -6.36
N PHE A 48 -3.88 5.97 -7.14
CA PHE A 48 -2.96 5.18 -7.96
C PHE A 48 -2.46 6.07 -9.09
N GLU A 49 -1.17 6.38 -9.07
CA GLU A 49 -0.51 7.14 -10.13
C GLU A 49 0.45 6.23 -10.89
N THR A 50 0.50 6.42 -12.21
CA THR A 50 1.49 5.78 -13.10
C THR A 50 2.43 6.84 -13.67
N PRO A 51 3.29 7.47 -12.84
CA PRO A 51 4.18 8.51 -13.31
C PRO A 51 5.24 7.93 -14.26
N SER A 52 5.57 8.68 -15.30
CA SER A 52 6.73 8.39 -16.14
C SER A 52 8.04 8.56 -15.35
N LEU A 53 9.12 7.96 -15.87
CA LEU A 53 10.46 8.13 -15.30
C LEU A 53 10.88 9.61 -15.25
N LEU A 54 10.48 10.40 -16.25
CA LEU A 54 10.77 11.84 -16.31
C LEU A 54 10.10 12.59 -15.15
N GLU A 55 8.82 12.31 -14.91
CA GLU A 55 8.06 12.92 -13.80
C GLU A 55 8.64 12.52 -12.44
N LEU A 56 8.98 11.25 -12.26
CA LEU A 56 9.65 10.77 -11.04
C LEU A 56 10.98 11.50 -10.80
N SER A 57 11.80 11.65 -11.86
CA SER A 57 13.09 12.35 -11.75
C SER A 57 12.91 13.83 -11.36
N SER A 58 11.88 14.48 -11.91
CA SER A 58 11.57 15.88 -11.65
C SER A 58 11.05 16.08 -10.22
N ARG A 59 10.18 15.18 -9.74
CA ARG A 59 9.71 15.15 -8.35
C ARG A 59 10.87 14.96 -7.38
N ALA A 60 11.80 14.04 -7.68
CA ALA A 60 12.98 13.80 -6.84
C ALA A 60 13.88 15.04 -6.75
N ARG A 61 14.17 15.69 -7.88
CA ARG A 61 14.96 16.94 -7.90
C ARG A 61 14.30 18.04 -7.07
N ARG A 62 12.99 18.26 -7.25
CA ARG A 62 12.23 19.25 -6.47
C ARG A 62 12.28 18.96 -4.97
N LEU A 63 12.21 17.69 -4.56
CA LEU A 63 12.32 17.31 -3.14
C LEU A 63 13.72 17.58 -2.57
N LEU A 64 14.77 17.42 -3.37
CA LEU A 64 16.15 17.74 -3.00
C LEU A 64 16.38 19.25 -2.92
N GLU A 65 15.74 20.04 -3.77
CA GLU A 65 15.79 21.52 -3.74
C GLU A 65 15.06 22.08 -2.50
N LEU A 66 13.91 21.51 -2.14
CA LEU A 66 13.09 21.97 -1.02
C LEU A 66 13.66 21.60 0.35
N LYS A 67 14.56 20.62 0.42
CA LYS A 67 15.08 20.10 1.68
C LYS A 67 16.61 20.05 1.63
N PRO A 68 17.30 21.05 2.22
CA PRO A 68 18.73 21.19 2.12
C PRO A 68 19.48 20.05 2.81
N GLU A 69 20.79 20.03 2.60
CA GLU A 69 21.71 18.92 2.89
C GLU A 69 21.35 18.09 4.13
N GLY A 70 21.23 16.77 3.91
CA GLY A 70 20.96 15.80 4.97
C GLY A 70 19.48 15.51 5.23
N PHE A 71 18.57 15.81 4.29
CA PHE A 71 17.19 15.35 4.38
C PHE A 71 17.03 13.84 4.12
N LEU A 72 17.77 13.31 3.14
CA LEU A 72 17.90 11.87 2.90
C LEU A 72 19.29 11.42 3.34
N ARG A 73 19.52 11.35 4.66
CA ARG A 73 20.76 10.78 5.21
C ARG A 73 20.74 9.27 5.01
N GLY A 74 21.21 8.83 3.85
CA GLY A 74 21.35 7.42 3.52
C GLY A 74 21.85 7.23 2.10
N LYS A 75 22.75 6.26 1.89
CA LYS A 75 23.08 5.81 0.53
C LYS A 75 21.94 4.91 0.06
N LEU A 76 21.42 5.14 -1.15
CA LEU A 76 20.54 4.16 -1.80
C LEU A 76 21.29 2.83 -1.87
N ARG A 77 20.69 1.76 -1.37
CA ARG A 77 21.24 0.42 -1.43
C ARG A 77 20.24 -0.48 -2.14
N VAL A 78 20.74 -1.20 -3.14
CA VAL A 78 20.01 -2.28 -3.81
C VAL A 78 20.67 -3.58 -3.39
N SER A 79 19.87 -4.56 -2.98
CA SER A 79 20.34 -5.88 -2.58
C SER A 79 19.37 -6.96 -3.05
N PHE A 80 19.89 -8.08 -3.54
CA PHE A 80 19.10 -9.27 -3.83
C PHE A 80 18.85 -10.03 -2.52
N VAL A 81 17.59 -10.25 -2.18
CA VAL A 81 17.18 -10.98 -0.97
C VAL A 81 16.27 -12.12 -1.41
N PHE A 82 16.61 -13.35 -0.99
CA PHE A 82 15.76 -14.52 -1.15
C PHE A 82 15.08 -14.83 0.18
N GLY A 83 13.76 -15.03 0.17
CA GLY A 83 13.00 -15.41 1.35
C GLY A 83 11.49 -15.27 1.18
N ASP A 84 10.75 -15.72 2.20
CA ASP A 84 9.30 -15.53 2.29
C ASP A 84 8.97 -14.05 2.52
N VAL A 85 8.22 -13.47 1.58
CA VAL A 85 7.82 -12.06 1.58
C VAL A 85 7.03 -11.70 2.83
N SER A 86 6.23 -12.62 3.36
CA SER A 86 5.43 -12.42 4.58
C SER A 86 6.32 -12.17 5.79
N ASN A 87 7.41 -12.96 5.92
CA ASN A 87 8.39 -12.80 6.99
C ASN A 87 9.24 -11.53 6.81
N ILE A 88 9.53 -11.16 5.56
CA ILE A 88 10.31 -9.96 5.23
C ILE A 88 9.51 -8.69 5.55
N LEU A 89 8.22 -8.63 5.19
CA LEU A 89 7.32 -7.51 5.50
C LEU A 89 7.09 -7.34 7.00
N ALA A 90 7.06 -8.44 7.76
CA ALA A 90 6.91 -8.41 9.21
C ALA A 90 8.18 -7.93 9.95
N SER A 91 9.34 -7.91 9.29
CA SER A 91 10.62 -7.59 9.94
C SER A 91 10.92 -6.10 9.95
N SER A 92 11.20 -5.57 11.14
CA SER A 92 11.64 -4.18 11.34
C SER A 92 12.95 -3.83 10.62
N LYS A 93 13.76 -4.84 10.27
CA LYS A 93 15.00 -4.68 9.50
C LYS A 93 14.76 -4.10 8.11
N TYR A 94 13.62 -4.40 7.49
CA TYR A 94 13.30 -3.93 6.14
C TYR A 94 12.25 -2.81 6.13
N ARG A 95 12.07 -2.14 7.28
CA ARG A 95 11.17 -0.99 7.40
C ARG A 95 11.54 0.06 6.33
N TYR A 96 10.52 0.52 5.58
CA TYR A 96 10.64 1.45 4.45
C TYR A 96 11.29 0.90 3.17
N SER A 97 11.51 -0.40 3.07
CA SER A 97 11.97 -1.03 1.82
C SER A 97 10.80 -1.26 0.85
N THR A 98 11.08 -1.13 -0.45
CA THR A 98 10.16 -1.53 -1.53
C THR A 98 10.62 -2.88 -2.07
N PHE A 99 9.69 -3.82 -2.24
CA PHE A 99 9.97 -5.15 -2.78
C PHE A 99 9.34 -5.30 -4.16
N GLN A 100 10.08 -5.89 -5.09
CA GLN A 100 9.56 -6.39 -6.34
C GLN A 100 9.68 -7.90 -6.32
N VAL A 101 8.55 -8.59 -6.31
CA VAL A 101 8.49 -10.06 -6.31
C VAL A 101 8.24 -10.50 -7.74
N PRO A 102 9.10 -11.33 -8.35
CA PRO A 102 8.80 -11.90 -9.66
C PRO A 102 7.57 -12.79 -9.54
N LEU A 103 6.65 -12.69 -10.50
CA LEU A 103 5.57 -13.67 -10.64
C LEU A 103 6.22 -15.05 -10.83
N ALA A 104 5.82 -16.02 -10.00
CA ALA A 104 6.22 -17.40 -10.21
C ALA A 104 5.66 -17.85 -11.56
N SER A 105 6.56 -18.20 -12.49
CA SER A 105 6.26 -18.85 -13.77
C SER A 105 5.80 -20.28 -13.57
#